data_AF-A0A7C2VFC3-F1
#
_entry.id   AF-A0A7C2VFC3-F1
#
_cell.length_a   1.000
_cell.length_b   1.000
_cell.length_c   1.000
_cell.angle_alpha   90.00
_cell.angle_beta   90.00
_cell.angle_gamma   90.00
#
_symmetry.space_group_name_H-M   'P 1'
#
loop_
_entity.id
_entity.type
_entity.pdbx_description
1 polymer ?
#
loop_
_entity_poly.entity_id
_entity_poly.type
_entity_poly.pdbx_seq_one_letter_code
_entity_poly.pdbx_strand_id
1 'polypeptide(L)'
;MIKLILSTLLINLALASDGEVIFKNFCMRCHTEKDKKPLSYLKEKYRGKPEAVMELAKRCPWGRGLSNMEIEIVSKWLAGKE
;
A
#
# COMPACT_ATOMS: atom_id res chain seq x y z
N MET A 1 12.47 -13.63 36.55
CA MET A 1 11.16 -13.29 35.95
C MET A 1 11.14 -11.97 35.19
N ILE A 2 11.96 -10.97 35.54
CA ILE A 2 12.02 -9.68 34.79
C ILE A 2 12.70 -9.81 33.41
N LYS A 3 13.62 -10.77 33.22
CA LYS A 3 14.38 -10.93 31.96
C LYS A 3 13.59 -11.50 30.77
N LEU A 4 12.41 -12.08 30.98
CA LEU A 4 11.64 -12.74 29.91
C LEU A 4 10.63 -11.82 29.21
N ILE A 5 10.27 -10.68 29.82
CA ILE A 5 9.28 -9.75 29.25
C ILE A 5 9.93 -8.80 28.23
N LEU A 6 11.25 -8.63 28.29
CA LEU A 6 11.97 -7.70 27.41
C LEU A 6 12.20 -8.25 25.98
N SER A 7 12.20 -9.58 25.80
CA SER A 7 12.48 -10.21 24.50
C SER A 7 11.26 -10.31 23.58
N THR A 8 10.03 -10.21 24.10
CA THR A 8 8.79 -10.26 23.29
C THR A 8 8.35 -8.90 22.76
N LEU A 9 8.94 -7.80 23.24
CA LEU A 9 8.58 -6.44 22.82
C LEU A 9 9.24 -6.03 21.49
N LEU A 10 10.30 -6.72 21.05
CA LEU A 10 11.10 -6.32 19.88
C LEU A 10 10.70 -6.98 18.55
N ILE A 11 9.71 -7.89 18.53
CA ILE A 11 9.39 -8.69 17.33
C ILE A 11 8.22 -8.12 16.50
N ASN A 12 7.56 -7.05 16.95
CA ASN A 12 6.36 -6.51 16.28
C ASN A 12 6.58 -5.23 15.45
N LEU A 13 7.82 -4.86 15.11
CA LEU A 13 8.04 -3.89 14.04
C LEU A 13 7.90 -4.61 12.68
N ALA A 14 6.66 -4.96 12.33
CA ALA A 14 6.31 -5.13 10.93
C ALA A 14 6.44 -3.75 10.28
N LEU A 15 7.60 -3.48 9.69
CA LEU A 15 7.84 -2.27 8.91
C LEU A 15 6.83 -2.28 7.75
N ALA A 16 5.78 -1.47 7.85
CA ALA A 16 4.91 -1.20 6.72
C ALA A 16 5.79 -0.62 5.61
N SER A 17 5.68 -1.18 4.40
CA SER A 17 6.48 -0.66 3.28
C SER A 17 6.01 0.75 2.90
N ASP A 18 6.86 1.51 2.25
CA ASP A 18 6.54 2.88 1.84
C ASP A 18 5.28 2.91 0.96
N GLY A 19 5.11 1.90 0.09
CA GLY A 19 3.91 1.75 -0.72
C GLY A 19 2.64 1.52 0.11
N GLU A 20 2.72 0.74 1.19
CA GLU A 20 1.59 0.55 2.11
C GLU A 20 1.20 1.86 2.81
N VAL A 21 2.19 2.64 3.25
CA VAL A 21 1.98 3.93 3.92
C VAL A 21 1.31 4.92 2.96
N ILE A 22 1.81 5.03 1.72
CA ILE A 22 1.22 5.88 0.68
C ILE A 22 -0.22 5.45 0.40
N PHE A 23 -0.48 4.14 0.25
CA PHE A 23 -1.84 3.66 0.01
C PHE A 23 -2.79 4.02 1.15
N LYS A 24 -2.37 3.80 2.41
CA LYS A 24 -3.18 4.10 3.58
C LYS A 24 -3.56 5.59 3.67
N ASN A 25 -2.63 6.47 3.34
CA ASN A 25 -2.82 7.91 3.45
C ASN A 25 -3.67 8.50 2.31
N PHE A 26 -3.55 7.97 1.09
CA PHE A 26 -4.14 8.61 -0.09
C PHE A 26 -5.31 7.83 -0.72
N CYS A 27 -5.35 6.50 -0.55
CA CYS A 27 -6.27 5.62 -1.27
C CYS A 27 -7.43 5.09 -0.42
N MET A 28 -7.24 4.99 0.90
CA MET A 28 -8.22 4.37 1.81
C MET A 28 -9.57 5.09 1.87
N ARG A 29 -9.66 6.35 1.43
CA ARG A 29 -10.95 7.05 1.33
C ARG A 29 -11.93 6.37 0.38
N CYS A 30 -11.46 5.68 -0.66
CA CYS A 30 -12.30 5.05 -1.69
C CYS A 30 -12.12 3.53 -1.79
N HIS A 31 -11.20 2.96 -0.99
CA HIS A 31 -10.76 1.57 -1.09
C HIS A 31 -10.76 0.87 0.27
N THR A 32 -11.75 1.17 1.10
CA THR A 32 -12.02 0.44 2.35
C THR A 32 -12.56 -0.96 2.06
N GLU A 33 -12.58 -1.83 3.07
CA GLU A 33 -13.17 -3.18 2.97
C GLU A 33 -14.68 -3.18 2.65
N LYS A 34 -15.36 -2.03 2.79
CA LYS A 34 -16.79 -1.89 2.47
C LYS A 34 -17.04 -1.42 1.05
N ASP A 35 -16.02 -0.92 0.36
CA ASP A 35 -16.14 -0.40 -1.00
C ASP A 35 -16.18 -1.54 -2.02
N LYS A 36 -16.72 -1.27 -3.22
CA LYS A 36 -16.82 -2.27 -4.31
C LYS A 36 -15.45 -2.78 -4.80
N LYS A 37 -14.37 -2.05 -4.49
CA LYS A 37 -13.01 -2.33 -4.94
C LYS A 37 -12.04 -2.12 -3.75
N PRO A 38 -12.07 -2.98 -2.73
CA PRO A 38 -11.18 -2.86 -1.58
C PRO A 38 -9.71 -3.10 -1.97
N LEU A 39 -8.77 -2.86 -1.04
CA LEU A 39 -7.35 -3.11 -1.27
C LEU A 39 -7.08 -4.54 -1.78
N SER A 40 -7.74 -5.55 -1.21
CA SER A 40 -7.63 -6.95 -1.64
C SER A 40 -7.94 -7.14 -3.13
N TYR A 41 -9.05 -6.56 -3.59
CA TYR A 41 -9.43 -6.55 -5.01
C TYR A 41 -8.37 -5.87 -5.88
N LEU A 42 -7.82 -4.73 -5.45
CA LEU A 42 -6.80 -4.01 -6.22
C LEU A 42 -5.50 -4.82 -6.33
N LYS A 43 -5.03 -5.42 -5.22
CA LYS A 43 -3.85 -6.29 -5.20
C LYS A 43 -4.01 -7.50 -6.11
N GLU A 44 -5.21 -8.08 -6.18
CA GLU A 44 -5.51 -9.17 -7.09
C GLU A 44 -5.54 -8.70 -8.56
N LYS A 45 -6.32 -7.65 -8.85
CA LYS A 45 -6.51 -7.14 -10.20
C LYS A 45 -5.21 -6.69 -10.87
N TYR A 46 -4.33 -6.04 -10.12
CA TYR A 46 -3.08 -5.48 -10.62
C TYR A 46 -1.84 -6.32 -10.28
N ARG A 47 -2.02 -7.55 -9.82
CA ARG A 47 -0.92 -8.46 -9.50
C ARG A 47 0.05 -8.56 -10.68
N GLY A 48 1.31 -8.24 -10.40
CA GLY A 48 2.40 -8.26 -11.36
C GLY A 48 2.36 -7.20 -12.46
N LYS A 49 1.49 -6.18 -12.36
CA LYS A 49 1.27 -5.15 -13.39
C LYS A 49 1.38 -3.73 -12.81
N PRO A 50 2.55 -3.30 -12.30
CA PRO A 50 2.71 -1.98 -11.69
C PRO A 50 2.44 -0.83 -12.67
N GLU A 51 2.77 -0.97 -13.95
CA GLU A 51 2.56 0.05 -14.98
C GLU A 51 1.06 0.37 -15.18
N ALA A 52 0.20 -0.65 -15.01
CA ALA A 52 -1.25 -0.46 -15.06
C ALA A 52 -1.78 0.36 -13.88
N VAL A 53 -1.13 0.26 -12.71
CA VAL A 53 -1.44 1.08 -11.53
C VAL A 53 -0.95 2.51 -11.74
N MET A 54 0.23 2.70 -12.34
CA MET A 54 0.74 4.03 -12.70
C MET A 54 -0.18 4.74 -13.70
N GLU A 55 -0.71 4.03 -14.69
CA GLU A 55 -1.68 4.58 -15.64
C GLU A 55 -3.04 4.87 -14.99
N LEU A 56 -3.43 4.09 -13.98
CA LEU A 56 -4.62 4.38 -13.18
C LEU A 56 -4.44 5.66 -12.36
N ALA A 57 -3.25 5.88 -11.79
CA ALA A 57 -2.95 7.04 -10.96
C ALA A 57 -3.24 8.37 -11.68
N LYS A 58 -2.94 8.45 -12.99
CA LYS A 58 -3.24 9.62 -13.83
C LYS A 58 -4.72 10.02 -13.87
N ARG A 59 -5.62 9.07 -13.68
CA ARG A 59 -7.08 9.26 -13.73
C ARG A 59 -7.73 9.23 -12.37
N CYS A 60 -7.02 8.76 -11.35
CA CYS A 60 -7.58 8.62 -10.01
C CYS A 60 -7.36 9.91 -9.20
N PRO A 61 -8.35 10.37 -8.41
CA PRO A 61 -8.17 11.55 -7.57
C PRO A 61 -6.94 11.48 -6.66
N TRP A 62 -6.55 10.29 -6.17
CA TRP A 62 -5.35 10.12 -5.32
C TRP A 62 -4.04 10.39 -6.05
N GLY A 63 -3.95 10.05 -7.34
CA GLY A 63 -2.70 10.24 -8.09
C GLY A 63 -2.37 11.70 -8.36
N ARG A 64 -3.34 12.63 -8.18
CA ARG A 64 -3.10 14.08 -8.29
C ARG A 64 -2.34 14.67 -7.11
N GLY A 65 -2.29 13.97 -5.97
CA GLY A 65 -1.64 14.43 -4.74
C GLY A 65 -0.25 13.83 -4.50
N LEU A 66 0.26 13.05 -5.44
CA LEU A 66 1.51 12.30 -5.31
C LEU A 66 2.50 12.71 -6.41
N SER A 67 3.78 12.67 -6.06
CA SER A 67 4.88 12.74 -7.02
C SER A 67 4.95 11.47 -7.88
N ASN A 68 5.65 11.54 -9.02
CA ASN A 68 5.88 10.38 -9.88
C ASN A 68 6.58 9.23 -9.13
N MET A 69 7.48 9.56 -8.20
CA MET A 69 8.19 8.56 -7.39
C MET A 69 7.25 7.87 -6.41
N GLU A 70 6.38 8.60 -5.71
CA GLU A 70 5.38 8.01 -4.82
C GLU A 70 4.37 7.14 -5.59
N ILE A 71 3.98 7.56 -6.78
CA ILE A 71 3.13 6.76 -7.69
C ILE A 71 3.83 5.45 -8.05
N GLU A 72 5.13 5.49 -8.38
CA GLU A 72 5.90 4.29 -8.70
C GLU A 72 6.01 3.34 -7.51
N ILE A 73 6.35 3.85 -6.32
CA ILE A 73 6.48 3.07 -5.08
C ILE A 73 5.17 2.35 -4.75
N VAL A 74 4.05 3.07 -4.67
CA VAL A 74 2.75 2.45 -4.36
C VAL A 74 2.29 1.49 -5.45
N SER A 75 2.66 1.74 -6.71
CA SER A 75 2.32 0.86 -7.83
C SER A 75 3.05 -0.48 -7.76
N LYS A 76 4.35 -0.46 -7.46
CA LYS A 76 5.16 -1.67 -7.26
C LYS A 76 4.66 -2.48 -6.08
N TRP A 77 4.42 -1.83 -4.95
CA TRP A 77 3.85 -2.46 -3.76
C TRP A 77 2.49 -3.11 -4.04
N LEU A 78 1.56 -2.37 -4.66
CA LEU A 78 0.20 -2.86 -4.94
C LEU A 78 0.24 -4.07 -5.89
N ALA A 79 1.18 -4.07 -6.83
CA ALA A 79 1.37 -5.17 -7.78
C ALA A 79 2.16 -6.36 -7.21
N GLY A 80 2.70 -6.27 -5.98
CA GLY A 80 3.56 -7.31 -5.39
C GLY A 80 4.92 -7.43 -6.08
N LYS A 81 5.53 -6.30 -6.41
CA LYS A 81 6.85 -6.17 -7.08
C LYS A 81 7.87 -5.37 -6.25
N GLU A 82 7.55 -5.14 -4.97
CA GLU A 82 8.44 -4.58 -3.96
C GLU A 82 9.19 -5.69 -3.23
#